data_AF-A0A323UJ56-F1
#
_entry.id   AF-A0A323UJ56-F1
#
_cell.length_a   1.000
_cell.length_b   1.000
_cell.length_c   1.000
_cell.angle_alpha   90.00
_cell.angle_beta   90.00
_cell.angle_gamma   90.00
#
_symmetry.space_group_name_H-M   'P 1'
#
loop_
_entity.id
_entity.type
_entity.pdbx_description
1 polymer ?
#
loop_
_entity_poly.entity_id
_entity_poly.type
_entity_poly.pdbx_seq_one_letter_code
_entity_poly.pdbx_strand_id
1 'polypeptide(L)'
;MGTSIYDQVKKDIIEAMKRGDTATRDYARVVKAEFDRKGDGRPLEDTDAVKILKALRLTAEENKNAFEIEYLDRYLPKEMSEEELEAWIRTHIDFSKFKVPLAAVGAVTKALGPVAPGEKVRKVIEKISAGRSQ
;
A
#
# COMPACT_ATOMS: atom_id res chain seq x y z
N MET A 1 10.35 -18.88 2.45
CA MET A 1 9.05 -18.25 2.09
C MET A 1 8.75 -17.23 3.17
N GLY A 2 8.56 -15.96 2.79
CA GLY A 2 8.15 -14.93 3.75
C GLY A 2 6.76 -15.26 4.30
N THR A 3 6.52 -14.94 5.57
CA THR A 3 5.19 -15.06 6.19
C THR A 3 4.25 -14.03 5.57
N SER A 4 3.04 -14.42 5.16
CA SER A 4 2.03 -13.50 4.59
C SER A 4 1.66 -12.40 5.57
N ILE A 5 1.13 -11.27 5.10
CA ILE A 5 0.63 -10.19 5.97
C ILE A 5 -0.45 -10.73 6.92
N TYR A 6 -1.34 -11.59 6.41
CA TYR A 6 -2.38 -12.24 7.20
C TYR A 6 -1.80 -13.04 8.39
N ASP A 7 -0.78 -13.86 8.13
CA ASP A 7 -0.13 -14.66 9.17
C ASP A 7 0.70 -13.80 10.13
N GLN A 8 1.32 -12.72 9.66
CA GLN A 8 2.02 -11.78 10.52
C GLN A 8 1.06 -11.07 11.49
N VAL A 9 -0.10 -10.60 11.02
CA VAL A 9 -1.13 -10.00 11.91
C VAL A 9 -1.64 -11.01 12.94
N LYS A 10 -1.84 -12.28 12.55
CA LYS A 10 -2.17 -13.35 13.52
C LYS A 10 -1.08 -13.54 14.58
N LYS A 11 0.19 -13.51 14.16
CA LYS A 11 1.33 -13.62 15.07
C LYS A 11 1.38 -12.42 16.02
N ASP A 12 1.11 -11.21 15.55
CA ASP A 12 1.05 -10.00 16.37
C ASP A 12 0.02 -10.12 17.50
N ILE A 13 -1.16 -10.70 17.25
CA ILE A 13 -2.16 -10.96 18.29
C ILE A 13 -1.57 -11.86 19.40
N ILE A 14 -0.91 -12.95 19.02
CA ILE A 14 -0.33 -13.92 19.97
C ILE A 14 0.80 -13.26 20.78
N GLU A 15 1.71 -12.56 20.11
CA GLU A 15 2.83 -11.90 20.78
C GLU A 15 2.36 -10.73 21.67
N ALA A 16 1.33 -10.00 21.25
CA ALA A 16 0.72 -8.95 22.06
C ALA A 16 0.07 -9.51 23.33
N MET A 17 -0.60 -10.67 23.24
CA MET A 17 -1.13 -11.37 24.40
C MET A 17 -0.02 -11.79 25.38
N LYS A 18 1.10 -12.33 24.89
CA LYS A 18 2.23 -12.76 25.73
C LYS A 18 2.85 -11.62 26.53
N ARG A 19 2.94 -10.42 25.92
CA ARG A 19 3.55 -9.23 26.54
C ARG A 19 2.54 -8.33 27.27
N GLY A 20 1.26 -8.69 27.31
CA GLY A 20 0.21 -7.88 27.94
C GLY A 20 -0.13 -6.58 27.20
N ASP A 21 0.24 -6.45 25.93
CA ASP A 21 0.00 -5.28 25.09
C ASP A 21 -1.42 -5.32 24.52
N THR A 22 -2.36 -4.81 25.30
CA THR A 22 -3.78 -4.85 24.94
C THR A 22 -4.11 -3.99 23.73
N ALA A 23 -3.43 -2.86 23.54
CA ALA A 23 -3.64 -1.96 22.40
C ALA A 23 -3.32 -2.65 21.07
N THR A 24 -2.12 -3.25 20.96
CA THR A 24 -1.74 -4.00 19.76
C THR A 24 -2.61 -5.21 19.54
N ARG A 25 -2.93 -5.96 20.60
CA ARG A 25 -3.80 -7.13 20.51
C ARG A 25 -5.17 -6.78 19.94
N ASP A 26 -5.80 -5.73 20.47
CA ASP A 26 -7.16 -5.37 20.12
C ASP A 26 -7.22 -4.78 18.71
N TYR A 27 -6.25 -3.94 18.33
CA TYR A 27 -6.20 -3.42 16.97
C TYR A 27 -5.83 -4.48 15.94
N ALA A 28 -4.89 -5.39 16.24
CA ALA A 28 -4.57 -6.51 15.36
C ALA A 28 -5.79 -7.43 15.12
N ARG A 29 -6.70 -7.57 16.11
CA ARG A 29 -7.97 -8.29 15.93
C ARG A 29 -8.94 -7.55 15.00
N VAL A 30 -9.00 -6.22 15.07
CA VAL A 30 -9.78 -5.41 14.12
C VAL A 30 -9.26 -5.63 12.71
N VAL A 31 -7.94 -5.48 12.49
CA VAL A 31 -7.31 -5.70 11.18
C VAL A 31 -7.58 -7.12 10.66
N LYS A 32 -7.43 -8.14 11.52
CA LYS A 32 -7.76 -9.53 11.15
C LYS A 32 -9.23 -9.71 10.78
N ALA A 33 -10.16 -9.09 11.51
CA ALA A 33 -11.58 -9.18 11.22
C ALA A 33 -11.93 -8.56 9.85
N GLU A 34 -11.28 -7.46 9.46
CA GLU A 34 -11.40 -6.89 8.11
C GLU A 34 -10.89 -7.86 7.03
N PHE A 35 -9.75 -8.51 7.28
CA PHE A 35 -9.21 -9.53 6.37
C PHE A 35 -10.15 -10.73 6.25
N ASP A 36 -10.65 -11.26 7.36
CA ASP A 36 -11.57 -12.39 7.37
C ASP A 36 -12.88 -12.04 6.64
N ARG A 37 -13.39 -10.81 6.81
CA ARG A 37 -14.59 -10.35 6.09
C ARG A 37 -14.37 -10.34 4.58
N LYS A 38 -13.20 -9.89 4.13
CA LYS A 38 -12.86 -9.86 2.69
C LYS A 38 -12.57 -11.25 2.12
N GLY A 39 -11.87 -12.08 2.88
CA GLY A 39 -11.45 -13.43 2.52
C GLY A 39 -12.51 -14.50 2.77
N ASP A 40 -13.70 -14.14 3.26
CA ASP A 40 -14.76 -15.09 3.60
C ASP A 40 -14.25 -16.16 4.58
N GLY A 41 -13.58 -15.70 5.64
CA GLY A 41 -12.96 -16.53 6.69
C GLY A 41 -11.66 -17.22 6.30
N ARG A 42 -11.19 -17.08 5.05
CA ARG A 42 -9.94 -17.69 4.55
C ARG A 42 -8.78 -16.67 4.58
N PRO A 43 -7.52 -17.16 4.62
CA PRO A 43 -6.35 -16.29 4.45
C PRO A 43 -6.47 -15.41 3.20
N LEU A 44 -6.12 -14.14 3.35
CA LEU A 44 -6.19 -13.15 2.28
C LEU A 44 -4.81 -12.98 1.62
N GLU A 45 -4.81 -12.87 0.30
CA GLU A 45 -3.60 -12.54 -0.47
C GLU A 45 -3.06 -11.16 -0.11
N ASP A 46 -1.72 -11.01 -0.07
CA ASP A 46 -1.07 -9.77 0.37
C ASP A 46 -1.51 -8.55 -0.46
N THR A 47 -1.79 -8.74 -1.75
CA THR A 47 -2.26 -7.64 -2.62
C THR A 47 -3.61 -7.08 -2.20
N ASP A 48 -4.52 -7.91 -1.67
CA ASP A 48 -5.81 -7.47 -1.14
C ASP A 48 -5.69 -7.01 0.32
N ALA A 49 -4.82 -7.64 1.12
CA ALA A 49 -4.50 -7.18 2.46
C ALA A 49 -3.99 -5.74 2.46
N VAL A 50 -3.07 -5.40 1.55
CA VAL A 50 -2.54 -4.03 1.41
C VAL A 50 -3.64 -3.02 1.08
N LYS A 51 -4.64 -3.38 0.26
CA LYS A 51 -5.76 -2.47 -0.05
C LYS A 51 -6.57 -2.14 1.20
N ILE A 52 -6.85 -3.15 2.03
CA ILE A 52 -7.56 -2.98 3.31
C ILE A 52 -6.72 -2.13 4.27
N LEU A 53 -5.44 -2.44 4.43
CA LEU A 53 -4.54 -1.70 5.31
C LEU A 53 -4.44 -0.22 4.91
N LYS A 54 -4.41 0.10 3.60
CA LYS A 54 -4.43 1.49 3.12
C LYS A 54 -5.74 2.21 3.48
N ALA A 55 -6.87 1.52 3.36
CA ALA A 55 -8.17 2.09 3.74
C ALA A 55 -8.24 2.36 5.25
N LEU A 56 -7.80 1.41 6.08
CA LEU A 56 -7.71 1.59 7.53
C LEU A 56 -6.77 2.73 7.91
N ARG A 57 -5.65 2.87 7.19
CA ARG A 57 -4.67 3.95 7.45
C ARG A 57 -5.28 5.32 7.18
N LEU A 58 -6.04 5.48 6.10
CA LEU A 58 -6.76 6.72 5.81
C LEU A 58 -7.72 7.07 6.95
N THR A 59 -8.50 6.10 7.42
CA THR A 59 -9.40 6.30 8.58
C THR A 59 -8.62 6.65 9.86
N ALA A 60 -7.46 6.03 10.09
CA ALA A 60 -6.59 6.35 11.23
C ALA A 60 -6.02 7.79 11.14
N GLU A 61 -5.67 8.26 9.94
CA GLU A 61 -5.25 9.64 9.68
C GLU A 61 -6.37 10.65 9.96
N GLU A 62 -7.58 10.38 9.46
CA GLU A 62 -8.78 11.20 9.71
C GLU A 62 -9.07 11.32 11.21
N ASN A 63 -8.91 10.21 11.93
CA ASN A 63 -9.08 10.14 13.38
C ASN A 63 -7.86 10.62 14.18
N LYS A 64 -6.77 11.00 13.51
CA LYS A 64 -5.48 11.38 14.13
C LYS A 64 -4.96 10.34 15.12
N ASN A 65 -5.18 9.06 14.85
CA ASN A 65 -4.75 7.96 15.70
C ASN A 65 -3.33 7.51 15.32
N ALA A 66 -2.33 8.12 15.96
CA ALA A 66 -0.91 7.83 15.69
C ALA A 66 -0.55 6.35 15.89
N PHE A 67 -1.11 5.70 16.91
CA PHE A 67 -0.86 4.29 17.18
C PHE A 67 -1.31 3.38 16.03
N GLU A 68 -2.51 3.61 15.51
CA GLU A 68 -3.04 2.83 14.38
C GLU A 68 -2.23 3.05 13.10
N ILE A 69 -1.83 4.30 12.83
CA ILE A 69 -0.97 4.64 11.69
C ILE A 69 0.35 3.88 11.78
N GLU A 70 1.04 3.98 12.92
CA GLU A 70 2.31 3.27 13.15
C GLU A 70 2.16 1.75 13.05
N TYR A 71 1.06 1.20 13.59
CA TYR A 71 0.78 -0.23 13.49
C TYR A 71 0.68 -0.69 12.03
N LEU A 72 -0.09 0.04 11.21
CA LEU A 72 -0.37 -0.29 9.81
C LEU A 72 0.86 -0.10 8.91
N ASP A 73 1.67 0.93 9.18
CA ASP A 73 2.88 1.24 8.41
C ASP A 73 3.94 0.13 8.45
N ARG A 74 3.90 -0.77 9.46
CA ARG A 74 4.77 -1.96 9.52
C ARG A 74 4.48 -2.98 8.41
N TYR A 75 3.26 -2.97 7.87
CA TYR A 75 2.78 -3.92 6.87
C TYR A 75 2.62 -3.31 5.48
N LEU A 76 2.50 -1.99 5.41
CA LEU A 76 2.37 -1.30 4.14
C LEU A 76 3.73 -1.25 3.44
N PRO A 77 3.76 -1.56 2.14
CA PRO A 77 4.98 -1.47 1.38
C PRO A 77 5.43 0.00 1.32
N LYS A 78 6.71 0.24 1.57
CA LYS A 78 7.30 1.58 1.44
C LYS A 78 7.08 2.07 0.01
N GLU A 79 6.49 3.24 -0.11
CA GLU A 79 6.30 3.86 -1.41
C GLU A 79 7.66 4.22 -2.01
N MET A 80 7.80 4.02 -3.33
CA MET A 80 8.95 4.53 -4.07
C MET A 80 9.00 6.05 -3.95
N SER A 81 10.20 6.64 -3.86
CA SER A 81 10.35 8.09 -3.95
C SER A 81 9.89 8.61 -5.33
N GLU A 82 9.68 9.91 -5.46
CA GLU A 82 9.34 10.48 -6.77
C GLU A 82 10.46 10.26 -7.79
N GLU A 83 11.72 10.34 -7.35
CA GLU A 83 12.91 10.14 -8.18
C GLU A 83 13.04 8.68 -8.64
N GLU A 84 12.84 7.73 -7.73
CA GLU A 84 12.86 6.30 -8.05
C GLU A 84 11.73 5.95 -9.02
N LEU A 85 10.54 6.50 -8.79
CA LEU A 85 9.38 6.31 -9.64
C LEU A 85 9.59 6.92 -11.02
N GLU A 86 10.16 8.13 -11.10
CA GLU A 86 10.51 8.79 -12.35
C GLU A 86 11.52 7.97 -13.15
N ALA A 87 12.60 7.52 -12.51
CA ALA A 87 13.62 6.69 -13.15
C ALA A 87 13.01 5.40 -13.70
N TRP A 88 12.19 4.70 -12.90
CA TRP A 88 11.51 3.49 -13.33
C TRP A 88 10.60 3.72 -14.53
N ILE A 89 9.78 4.79 -14.50
CA ILE A 89 8.86 5.15 -15.59
C ILE A 89 9.64 5.42 -16.87
N ARG A 90 10.73 6.21 -16.81
CA ARG A 90 11.55 6.52 -17.99
C ARG A 90 12.20 5.27 -18.61
N THR A 91 12.55 4.29 -17.78
CA THR A 91 13.18 3.04 -18.26
C THR A 91 12.16 2.04 -18.83
N HIS A 92 10.95 1.96 -18.26
CA HIS A 92 10.02 0.86 -18.56
C HIS A 92 8.78 1.27 -19.36
N ILE A 93 8.45 2.56 -19.41
CA ILE A 93 7.26 3.07 -20.08
C ILE A 93 7.65 3.76 -21.39
N ASP A 94 7.22 3.17 -22.49
CA ASP A 94 7.25 3.81 -23.79
C ASP A 94 6.00 4.67 -23.99
N PHE A 95 6.16 5.98 -23.76
CA PHE A 95 5.07 6.96 -23.90
C PHE A 95 4.50 7.06 -25.32
N SER A 96 5.24 6.63 -26.36
CA SER A 96 4.76 6.67 -27.75
C SER A 96 3.56 5.73 -27.99
N LYS A 97 3.39 4.72 -27.12
CA LYS A 97 2.27 3.75 -27.19
C LYS A 97 0.96 4.31 -26.63
N PHE A 98 0.96 5.52 -26.08
CA PHE A 98 -0.19 6.12 -25.42
C PHE A 98 -0.62 7.39 -26.14
N LYS A 99 -1.93 7.59 -26.30
CA LYS A 99 -2.49 8.83 -26.90
C LYS A 99 -2.15 10.08 -26.10
N VAL A 100 -2.09 9.95 -24.78
CA VAL A 100 -1.68 10.99 -23.84
C VAL A 100 -0.79 10.37 -22.76
N PRO A 101 0.24 11.07 -22.25
CA PRO A 101 1.14 10.51 -21.24
C PRO A 101 0.43 9.99 -19.99
N LEU A 102 -0.63 10.66 -19.55
CA LEU A 102 -1.46 10.25 -18.41
C LEU A 102 -2.12 8.88 -18.57
N ALA A 103 -2.30 8.38 -19.80
CA ALA A 103 -2.82 7.04 -20.01
C ALA A 103 -1.83 5.94 -19.56
N ALA A 104 -0.56 6.27 -19.34
CA ALA A 104 0.43 5.34 -18.80
C ALA A 104 0.26 5.07 -17.30
N VAL A 105 -0.55 5.86 -16.56
CA VAL A 105 -0.76 5.66 -15.11
C VAL A 105 -1.18 4.22 -14.81
N GLY A 106 -2.13 3.66 -15.58
CA GLY A 106 -2.62 2.29 -15.38
C GLY A 106 -1.56 1.22 -15.66
N ALA A 107 -0.66 1.46 -16.61
CA ALA A 107 0.44 0.53 -16.90
C ALA A 107 1.47 0.51 -15.76
N VAL A 108 1.80 1.69 -15.21
CA VAL A 108 2.73 1.83 -14.10
C VAL A 108 2.15 1.23 -12.82
N THR A 109 0.91 1.55 -12.45
CA THR A 109 0.27 1.00 -11.25
C THR A 109 0.04 -0.50 -11.36
N LYS A 110 -0.16 -1.03 -12.56
CA LYS A 110 -0.22 -2.48 -12.78
C LYS A 110 1.13 -3.16 -12.54
N ALA A 111 2.23 -2.52 -12.95
CA ALA A 111 3.58 -3.08 -12.82
C ALA A 111 4.15 -2.96 -11.40
N LEU A 112 3.93 -1.81 -10.75
CA LEU A 112 4.50 -1.49 -9.44
C LEU A 112 3.51 -1.76 -8.29
N GLY A 113 2.22 -1.87 -8.58
CA GLY A 113 1.19 -2.15 -7.59
C GLY A 113 1.21 -1.14 -6.43
N PRO A 114 1.26 -1.59 -5.17
CA PRO A 114 1.06 -0.73 -4.03
C PRO A 114 2.24 0.18 -3.65
N VAL A 115 3.47 -0.05 -4.16
CA VAL A 115 4.62 0.84 -3.91
C VAL A 115 4.58 2.13 -4.76
N ALA A 116 3.69 2.20 -5.76
CA ALA A 116 3.50 3.38 -6.60
C ALA A 116 2.01 3.76 -6.67
N PRO A 117 1.48 4.51 -5.69
CA PRO A 117 0.10 4.95 -5.67
C PRO A 117 -0.28 5.75 -6.93
N GLY A 118 -1.49 5.56 -7.44
CA GLY A 118 -1.94 6.17 -8.69
C GLY A 118 -1.81 7.70 -8.73
N GLU A 119 -2.10 8.37 -7.61
CA GLU A 119 -1.96 9.83 -7.52
C GLU A 119 -0.50 10.29 -7.62
N LYS A 120 0.42 9.55 -6.99
CA LYS A 120 1.87 9.82 -7.08
C LYS A 120 2.40 9.56 -8.49
N VAL A 121 2.00 8.44 -9.08
CA VAL A 121 2.31 8.10 -10.48
C VAL A 121 1.82 9.19 -11.43
N ARG A 122 0.57 9.66 -11.25
CA ARG A 122 -0.01 10.74 -12.03
C ARG A 122 0.83 12.01 -11.95
N LYS A 123 1.17 12.48 -10.74
CA LYS A 123 2.02 13.65 -10.51
C LYS A 123 3.39 13.55 -11.20
N VAL A 124 4.04 12.39 -11.09
CA VAL A 124 5.35 12.16 -11.72
C VAL A 124 5.23 12.16 -13.25
N ILE A 125 4.20 11.53 -13.81
CA ILE A 125 3.97 11.56 -15.27
C ILE A 125 3.72 12.99 -15.76
N GLU A 126 2.92 13.79 -15.04
CA GLU A 126 2.69 15.20 -15.37
C GLU A 126 4.00 16.00 -15.38
N LYS A 127 4.87 15.80 -14.37
CA LYS A 127 6.20 16.42 -14.30
C LYS A 127 7.07 16.03 -15.50
N ILE A 128 7.12 14.75 -15.86
CA ILE A 128 7.86 14.27 -17.04
C ILE A 128 7.32 14.88 -18.34
N SER A 129 6.01 15.09 -18.44
CA SER A 129 5.37 15.66 -19.63
C SER A 129 5.54 17.17 -19.73
N ALA A 130 5.43 17.90 -18.62
CA ALA A 130 5.64 19.35 -18.58
C ALA A 130 7.09 19.73 -18.94
N GLY A 131 8.07 18.91 -18.53
CA GLY A 131 9.48 19.10 -18.91
C GLY A 131 9.82 18.78 -20.38
N ARG A 132 8.87 18.28 -21.18
CA ARG A 132 9.05 18.03 -22.63
C ARG A 132 8.59 19.19 -23.52
N SER A 133 8.04 20.26 -22.93
CA SER A 133 7.57 21.44 -23.66
C SER A 133 8.59 22.58 -23.73
N GLN A 134 9.89 22.29 -23.50
CA GLN A 134 11.00 23.21 -23.75
C GLN A 134 11.96 22.62 -24.78
#